data_AF-A0A0S8AAZ3-F1
#
_entry.id   AF-A0A0S8AAZ3-F1
#
_cell.length_a   1.000
_cell.length_b   1.000
_cell.length_c   1.000
_cell.angle_alpha   90.00
_cell.angle_beta   90.00
_cell.angle_gamma   90.00
#
_symmetry.space_group_name_H-M   'P 1'
#
loop_
_entity.id
_entity.type
_entity.pdbx_description
1 polymer ?
#
loop_
_entity_poly.entity_id
_entity_poly.type
_entity_poly.pdbx_seq_one_letter_code
_entity_poly.pdbx_strand_id
1 'polypeptide(L)'
;TKIKLATLPKGELMVRHPHFTQPVFVRFPRPPVLAGPLGVQRFPPVSDVAFEEAVVRQLAALDRDTDPAKIKQAIAGHREEAIRRALLATKRTRPDNVLSFFSAALGPPVSRPRVGDSFAGGTLLKAVDDPYGT
;
A
#
# COMPACT_ATOMS: atom_id res chain seq x y z
N THR A 1 -24.17 -42.29 4.93
CA THR A 1 -24.01 -41.24 5.96
C THR A 1 -23.72 -39.90 5.30
N LYS A 2 -24.76 -39.16 4.90
CA LYS A 2 -24.70 -37.90 4.12
C LYS A 2 -24.84 -36.64 5.00
N ILE A 3 -24.25 -36.63 6.19
CA ILE A 3 -24.49 -35.55 7.17
C ILE A 3 -23.14 -34.90 7.50
N LYS A 4 -23.08 -33.57 7.39
CA LYS A 4 -22.05 -32.64 7.93
C LYS A 4 -20.92 -32.12 7.03
N LEU A 5 -21.00 -32.18 5.69
CA LEU A 5 -20.08 -31.38 4.85
C LEU A 5 -20.54 -29.92 4.70
N ALA A 6 -21.84 -29.69 4.57
CA ALA A 6 -22.41 -28.35 4.34
C ALA A 6 -22.47 -27.46 5.60
N THR A 7 -22.24 -28.03 6.79
CA THR A 7 -22.36 -27.32 8.09
C THR A 7 -21.02 -27.03 8.73
N LEU A 8 -19.91 -27.27 8.04
CA LEU A 8 -18.59 -27.02 8.62
C LEU A 8 -18.37 -25.52 8.81
N PRO A 9 -17.91 -25.07 10.00
CA PRO A 9 -17.50 -23.70 10.21
C PRO A 9 -16.43 -23.28 9.19
N LYS A 10 -16.45 -22.02 8.77
CA LYS A 10 -15.48 -21.48 7.81
C LYS A 10 -14.04 -21.80 8.22
N GLY A 11 -13.27 -22.42 7.34
CA GLY A 11 -11.88 -22.82 7.63
C GLY A 11 -11.72 -24.18 8.32
N GLU A 12 -12.80 -24.92 8.54
CA GLU A 12 -12.74 -26.35 8.89
C GLU A 12 -12.96 -27.21 7.64
N LEU A 13 -12.16 -28.28 7.51
CA LEU A 13 -12.16 -29.21 6.39
C LEU A 13 -12.19 -30.64 6.90
N MET A 14 -13.07 -31.45 6.32
CA MET A 14 -13.07 -32.90 6.54
C MET A 14 -12.11 -33.57 5.54
N VAL A 15 -11.07 -34.21 6.04
CA VAL A 15 -10.09 -34.96 5.26
C VAL A 15 -10.37 -36.46 5.43
N ARG A 16 -10.38 -37.20 4.32
CA ARG A 16 -10.37 -38.66 4.31
C ARG A 16 -8.91 -39.12 4.26
N HIS A 17 -8.50 -39.97 5.20
CA HIS A 17 -7.14 -40.49 5.27
C HIS A 17 -7.15 -42.02 5.07
N PRO A 18 -6.29 -42.60 4.21
CA PRO A 18 -6.33 -44.04 3.88
C PRO A 18 -6.16 -44.97 5.09
N HIS A 19 -5.38 -44.55 6.09
CA HIS A 19 -5.09 -45.34 7.28
C HIS A 19 -6.03 -45.07 8.46
N PHE A 20 -6.97 -44.12 8.31
CA PHE A 20 -7.95 -43.78 9.36
C PHE A 20 -9.36 -43.99 8.81
N THR A 21 -10.05 -44.97 9.38
CA THR A 21 -11.45 -45.30 9.02
C THR A 21 -12.43 -44.19 9.40
N GLN A 22 -12.06 -43.32 10.35
CA GLN A 22 -12.85 -42.16 10.77
C GLN A 22 -12.45 -40.89 9.99
N PRO A 23 -13.41 -40.02 9.63
CA PRO A 23 -13.10 -38.73 8.99
C PRO A 23 -12.34 -37.81 9.96
N VAL A 24 -11.25 -37.20 9.48
CA VAL A 24 -10.45 -36.26 10.27
C VAL A 24 -10.89 -34.84 9.95
N PHE A 25 -11.16 -34.03 10.97
CA PHE A 25 -11.50 -32.62 10.79
C PHE A 25 -10.28 -31.76 11.13
N VAL A 26 -9.77 -31.04 10.13
CA VAL A 26 -8.65 -30.10 10.31
C VAL A 26 -9.17 -28.68 10.22
N ARG A 27 -8.55 -27.78 10.96
CA ARG A 27 -8.86 -26.35 10.93
C ARG A 27 -7.65 -25.60 10.43
N PHE A 28 -7.80 -24.90 9.31
CA PHE A 28 -6.77 -23.98 8.87
C PHE A 28 -6.66 -22.84 9.89
N PRO A 29 -5.44 -22.38 10.20
CA PRO A 29 -5.27 -21.18 10.99
C PRO A 29 -6.07 -20.06 10.33
N ARG A 30 -7.12 -19.57 11.01
CA ARG A 30 -7.80 -18.38 10.52
C ARG A 30 -6.78 -17.25 10.64
N PRO A 31 -6.53 -16.46 9.59
CA PRO A 31 -5.88 -15.18 9.76
C PRO A 31 -6.62 -14.43 10.89
N PRO A 32 -5.93 -13.67 11.74
CA PRO A 32 -6.57 -12.89 12.80
C PRO A 32 -7.40 -11.76 12.17
N VAL A 33 -8.57 -12.10 11.64
CA VAL A 33 -9.57 -11.15 11.17
C VAL A 33 -10.50 -10.85 12.34
N LEU A 34 -10.54 -9.58 12.73
CA LEU A 34 -11.48 -9.12 13.75
C LEU A 34 -12.90 -9.29 13.21
N ALA A 35 -13.82 -9.73 14.07
CA ALA A 35 -15.24 -9.70 13.75
C ALA A 35 -15.67 -8.26 13.42
N GLY A 36 -16.66 -8.06 12.54
CA GLY A 36 -17.06 -6.73 12.05
C GLY A 36 -17.11 -5.64 13.14
N PRO A 37 -17.85 -5.86 14.25
CA PRO A 37 -17.92 -4.89 15.35
C PRO A 37 -16.56 -4.64 16.04
N LEU A 38 -15.76 -5.68 16.26
CA LEU A 38 -14.41 -5.55 16.84
C LEU A 38 -13.45 -4.82 15.89
N GLY A 39 -13.62 -5.00 14.57
CA GLY A 39 -12.88 -4.29 13.54
C GLY A 39 -13.17 -2.79 13.58
N VAL A 40 -14.45 -2.42 13.64
CA VAL A 40 -14.89 -1.02 13.71
C VAL A 40 -14.47 -0.35 15.02
N GLN A 41 -14.54 -1.06 16.15
CA GLN A 41 -14.06 -0.52 17.43
C GLN A 41 -12.54 -0.27 17.43
N ARG A 42 -11.76 -1.19 16.83
CA ARG A 42 -10.30 -1.07 16.80
C ARG A 42 -9.80 -0.07 15.74
N PHE A 43 -10.49 0.00 14.61
CA PHE A 43 -10.16 0.86 13.48
C PHE A 43 -11.40 1.68 13.10
N PRO A 44 -11.74 2.72 13.87
CA PRO A 44 -12.88 3.57 13.57
C PRO A 44 -12.68 4.25 12.20
N PRO A 45 -13.74 4.42 11.40
CA PRO A 45 -13.65 5.17 10.16
C PRO A 45 -13.29 6.62 10.47
N VAL A 46 -12.18 7.08 9.91
CA VAL A 46 -11.70 8.46 10.04
C VAL A 46 -12.01 9.18 8.73
N SER A 47 -12.37 10.46 8.80
CA SER A 47 -12.52 11.31 7.63
C SER A 47 -11.22 11.36 6.83
N ASP A 48 -11.31 11.38 5.51
CA ASP A 48 -10.15 11.58 4.65
C ASP A 48 -9.47 12.91 4.99
N VAL A 49 -8.15 12.84 5.13
CA VAL A 49 -7.28 13.99 5.36
C VAL A 49 -6.44 14.23 4.11
N ALA A 50 -6.16 15.51 3.82
CA ALA A 50 -5.24 15.87 2.75
C ALA A 50 -3.89 15.15 2.92
N PHE A 51 -3.26 14.79 1.80
CA PHE A 51 -2.05 13.96 1.79
C PHE A 51 -0.92 14.57 2.64
N GLU A 52 -0.67 15.87 2.49
CA GLU A 52 0.34 16.59 3.27
C GLU A 52 0.09 16.49 4.78
N GLU A 53 -1.16 16.68 5.18
CA GLU A 53 -1.59 16.59 6.58
C GLU A 53 -1.48 15.18 7.12
N ALA A 54 -1.74 14.18 6.28
CA ALA A 54 -1.55 12.78 6.63
C ALA A 54 -0.05 12.45 6.84
N VAL A 55 0.85 13.02 6.03
CA VAL A 55 2.30 12.86 6.19
C VAL A 55 2.77 13.50 7.50
N VAL A 56 2.33 14.72 7.78
CA VAL A 56 2.65 15.42 9.04
C VAL A 56 2.18 14.60 10.25
N ARG A 57 0.93 14.13 10.25
CA ARG A 57 0.40 13.29 11.35
C ARG A 57 1.22 12.02 11.56
N GLN A 58 1.68 11.39 10.48
CA GLN A 58 2.44 10.14 10.56
C GLN A 58 3.86 10.35 11.07
N LEU A 59 4.53 11.45 10.72
CA LEU A 59 5.85 11.78 11.23
C LEU A 59 5.78 12.28 12.69
N ALA A 60 4.78 13.09 13.03
CA ALA A 60 4.53 13.53 14.41
C ALA A 60 4.23 12.37 15.38
N ALA A 61 3.69 11.26 14.86
CA ALA A 61 3.47 10.04 15.64
C ALA A 61 4.77 9.26 15.93
N LEU A 62 5.84 9.48 15.15
CA LEU A 62 7.15 8.89 15.39
C LEU A 62 8.03 9.79 16.27
N ASP A 63 7.99 11.10 16.03
CA ASP A 63 8.72 12.11 16.78
C ASP A 63 7.83 13.35 16.99
N ARG A 64 7.53 13.64 18.26
CA ARG A 64 6.64 14.75 18.65
C ARG A 64 7.30 16.12 18.57
N ASP A 65 8.63 16.18 18.57
CA ASP A 65 9.37 17.45 18.57
C ASP A 65 9.58 18.01 17.15
N THR A 66 9.18 17.24 16.14
CA THR A 66 9.29 17.67 14.74
C THR A 66 8.27 18.76 14.39
N ASP A 67 8.77 19.88 13.86
CA ASP A 67 7.97 21.01 13.39
C ASP A 67 7.14 20.66 12.12
N PRO A 68 5.80 20.75 12.17
CA PRO A 68 4.92 20.53 11.02
C PRO A 68 5.25 21.40 9.79
N ALA A 69 5.67 22.65 9.99
CA ALA A 69 5.98 23.56 8.90
C ALA A 69 7.20 23.09 8.11
N LYS A 70 8.23 22.57 8.80
CA LYS A 70 9.42 22.00 8.17
C LYS A 70 9.10 20.74 7.38
N ILE A 71 8.20 19.90 7.86
CA ILE A 71 7.73 18.72 7.11
C ILE A 71 7.06 19.15 5.80
N LYS A 72 6.15 20.13 5.86
CA LYS A 72 5.47 20.66 4.67
C LYS A 72 6.45 21.26 3.66
N GLN A 73 7.45 21.99 4.14
CA GLN A 73 8.53 22.50 3.28
C GLN A 73 9.35 21.37 2.65
N ALA A 74 9.67 20.32 3.41
CA ALA A 74 10.47 19.20 2.90
C ALA A 74 9.75 18.37 1.84
N ILE A 75 8.42 18.27 1.90
CA ILE A 75 7.63 17.55 0.88
C ILE A 75 7.27 18.42 -0.34
N ALA A 76 7.38 19.74 -0.21
CA ALA A 76 7.05 20.67 -1.29
C ALA A 76 7.93 20.39 -2.53
N GLY A 77 7.30 20.15 -3.67
CA GLY A 77 7.99 19.87 -4.93
C GLY A 77 8.45 18.42 -5.13
N HIS A 78 8.23 17.53 -4.15
CA HIS A 78 8.47 16.09 -4.33
C HIS A 78 7.22 15.38 -4.89
N ARG A 79 7.44 14.28 -5.61
CA ARG A 79 6.34 13.42 -6.05
C ARG A 79 5.78 12.60 -4.89
N GLU A 80 4.48 12.35 -4.89
CA GLU A 80 3.82 11.56 -3.82
C GLU A 80 4.46 10.18 -3.63
N GLU A 81 4.90 9.52 -4.70
CA GLU A 81 5.52 8.18 -4.61
C GLU A 81 6.88 8.23 -3.91
N ALA A 82 7.64 9.30 -4.11
CA ALA A 82 8.91 9.51 -3.40
C ALA A 82 8.64 9.76 -1.92
N ILE A 83 7.64 10.58 -1.60
CA ILE A 83 7.21 10.88 -0.23
C ILE A 83 6.75 9.59 0.48
N ARG A 84 5.90 8.78 -0.19
CA ARG A 84 5.44 7.48 0.35
C ARG A 84 6.59 6.53 0.62
N ARG A 85 7.55 6.40 -0.32
CA ARG A 85 8.74 5.55 -0.13
C ARG A 85 9.61 6.01 1.03
N ALA A 86 9.92 7.31 1.12
CA ALA A 86 10.72 7.87 2.20
C ALA A 86 10.04 7.69 3.56
N LEU A 87 8.71 7.89 3.61
CA LEU A 87 7.93 7.72 4.84
C LEU A 87 7.90 6.25 5.30
N LEU A 88 7.77 5.29 4.39
CA LEU A 88 7.84 3.87 4.71
C LEU A 88 9.23 3.47 5.23
N ALA A 89 10.30 3.98 4.61
CA ALA A 89 11.67 3.74 5.07
C ALA A 89 11.87 4.28 6.50
N THR A 90 11.39 5.50 6.76
CA THR A 90 11.49 6.14 8.07
C THR A 90 10.74 5.36 9.14
N LYS A 91 9.52 4.90 8.84
CA LYS A 91 8.73 4.04 9.75
C LYS A 91 9.40 2.71 10.07
N ARG A 92 10.12 2.13 9.10
CA ARG A 92 10.81 0.85 9.27
C ARG A 92 12.07 0.99 10.12
N THR A 93 12.87 2.02 9.87
CA THR A 93 14.16 2.20 10.56
C THR A 93 13.99 2.78 11.97
N ARG A 94 12.96 3.61 12.20
CA ARG A 94 12.75 4.36 13.45
C ARG A 94 14.03 5.06 13.94
N PRO A 95 14.61 5.96 13.13
CA PRO A 95 15.80 6.70 13.50
C PRO A 95 15.50 7.69 14.65
N ASP A 96 16.50 7.99 15.47
CA ASP A 96 16.37 8.98 16.57
C ASP A 96 16.04 10.38 16.05
N ASN A 97 16.53 10.71 14.85
CA ASN A 97 16.32 12.01 14.21
C ASN A 97 15.48 11.83 12.94
N VAL A 98 14.17 11.91 13.11
CA VAL A 98 13.18 11.50 12.08
C VAL A 98 13.22 12.42 10.86
N LEU A 99 13.25 13.75 11.08
CA LEU A 99 13.18 14.72 9.99
C LEU A 99 14.43 14.68 9.10
N SER A 100 15.62 14.57 9.67
CA SER A 100 16.86 14.51 8.90
C SER A 100 16.95 13.24 8.05
N PHE A 101 16.57 12.08 8.61
CA PHE A 101 16.51 10.82 7.88
C PHE A 101 15.47 10.87 6.76
N PHE A 102 14.28 11.40 7.04
CA PHE A 102 13.21 11.53 6.06
C PHE A 102 13.62 12.43 4.89
N SER A 103 14.22 13.59 5.16
CA SER A 103 14.75 14.47 4.12
C SER A 103 15.86 13.82 3.31
N ALA A 104 16.76 13.05 3.94
CA ALA A 104 17.79 12.30 3.23
C ALA A 104 17.18 11.22 2.31
N ALA A 105 16.12 10.55 2.75
CA ALA A 105 15.42 9.52 1.99
C ALA A 105 14.59 10.06 0.80
N LEU A 106 14.20 11.35 0.83
CA LEU A 106 13.48 12.00 -0.28
C LEU A 106 14.37 12.22 -1.52
N GLY A 107 15.69 12.30 -1.35
CA GLY A 107 16.64 12.55 -2.44
C GLY A 107 16.53 13.97 -3.04
N PRO A 108 17.17 14.23 -4.19
CA PRO A 108 17.09 15.53 -4.86
C PRO A 108 15.65 15.88 -5.24
N PRO A 109 15.24 17.16 -5.16
CA PRO A 109 13.93 17.58 -5.63
C PRO A 109 13.80 17.26 -7.12
N VAL A 110 12.74 16.53 -7.48
CA VAL A 110 12.52 16.15 -8.86
C VAL A 110 12.15 17.41 -9.65
N SER A 111 13.07 17.89 -10.49
CA SER A 111 12.76 18.92 -11.47
C SER A 111 11.62 18.41 -12.37
N ARG A 112 10.48 19.08 -12.35
CA ARG A 112 9.38 18.77 -13.28
C ARG A 112 9.93 18.97 -14.71
N PRO A 113 9.82 17.98 -15.61
CA PRO A 113 9.99 18.29 -17.02
C PRO A 113 8.94 19.35 -17.39
N ARG A 114 9.39 20.45 -17.99
CA ARG A 114 8.46 21.43 -18.57
C ARG A 114 7.64 20.69 -19.61
N VAL A 115 6.31 20.78 -19.51
CA VAL A 115 5.40 20.30 -20.55
C VAL A 115 5.72 21.14 -21.80
N GLY A 116 6.55 20.60 -22.69
CA GLY A 116 7.08 21.31 -23.85
C GLY A 116 8.17 20.56 -24.63
N ASP A 117 8.96 19.70 -23.97
CA ASP A 117 10.13 19.07 -24.63
C ASP A 117 9.90 17.68 -25.25
N SER A 118 8.72 17.10 -25.09
CA SER A 118 8.44 15.77 -25.62
C SER A 118 7.39 15.84 -26.71
N PHE A 119 7.77 16.22 -27.93
CA PHE A 119 7.29 15.69 -29.23
C PHE A 119 8.12 16.23 -30.44
N ALA A 120 9.43 16.42 -30.30
CA ALA A 120 10.30 16.68 -31.46
C ALA A 120 11.11 15.42 -31.79
N GLY A 121 10.54 14.52 -32.60
CA GLY A 121 11.31 13.37 -33.10
C GLY A 121 10.56 12.09 -33.46
N GLY A 122 9.24 12.13 -33.64
CA GLY A 122 8.52 11.01 -34.25
C GLY A 122 8.63 11.10 -35.77
N THR A 123 9.51 10.30 -36.40
CA THR A 123 9.46 10.07 -37.85
C THR A 123 8.08 9.51 -38.19
N LEU A 124 7.33 10.25 -39.01
CA LEU A 124 6.03 9.85 -39.53
C LEU A 124 6.19 8.51 -40.26
N LEU A 125 5.66 7.42 -39.70
CA LEU A 125 5.65 6.13 -40.38
C LEU A 125 4.79 6.29 -41.63
N LYS A 126 5.42 6.16 -42.80
CA LYS A 126 4.77 6.22 -44.11
C LYS A 126 3.71 5.13 -44.15
N ALA A 127 2.48 5.50 -44.48
CA ALA A 127 1.36 4.58 -44.62
C ALA A 127 1.77 3.46 -45.59
N VAL A 128 1.80 2.23 -45.08
CA VAL A 128 1.87 1.03 -45.90
C VAL A 128 0.46 0.81 -46.43
N ASP A 129 0.33 0.89 -47.75
CA ASP A 129 -0.87 0.49 -48.49
C ASP A 129 -1.15 -0.98 -48.16
N ASP A 130 -2.31 -1.26 -47.58
CA ASP A 130 -2.73 -2.63 -47.21
C ASP A 130 -3.35 -3.30 -48.45
N PRO A 131 -2.73 -4.34 -49.04
CA PRO A 131 -3.24 -4.98 -50.25
C PRO A 131 -4.39 -5.97 -49.99
N TYR A 132 -4.93 -6.07 -48.76
CA TYR A 132 -6.02 -6.99 -48.42
C TYR A 132 -7.28 -6.31 -47.86
N GLY A 133 -7.66 -5.16 -48.42
CA GLY A 133 -9.01 -4.61 -48.24
C GLY A 133 -10.04 -5.33 -49.10
N THR A 134 -10.75 -6.31 -48.53
CA THR A 134 -12.07 -6.78 -48.97
C THR A 134 -13.13 -6.39 -47.96
#